data_AF-A0A351R856-F1
#
_entry.id   AF-A0A351R856-F1
#
_cell.length_a   1.000
_cell.length_b   1.000
_cell.length_c   1.000
_cell.angle_alpha   90.00
_cell.angle_beta   90.00
_cell.angle_gamma   90.00
#
_symmetry.space_group_name_H-M   'P 1'
#
loop_
_entity.id
_entity.type
_entity.pdbx_description
1 polymer ?
#
loop_
_entity_poly.entity_id
_entity_poly.type
_entity_poly.pdbx_seq_one_letter_code
_entity_poly.pdbx_strand_id
1 'polypeptide(L)'
;MCTAREKEAISAYFKLLEKKGAKSGMLYKRSLFLDQFIPLLKNQPLERSSYSKAIERIIKTIPADIWHDSLNTAREFYPFWMQDIKSIAAFSRQGGFDIQPLKWQPQPTSLKVLTDALKTAKFDATESRHLSAYKQALMDKGANQQLLDNRLNLAKILLLQLKGSPTDDARIYRVAVDVTLPLFKIDENKQLFLLVIREFYQYWIDNPDNNLGSDQGIEVTFID
;
A
#
# COMPACT_ATOMS: atom_id res chain seq x y z
N MET A 1 19.77 -11.31 -19.32
CA MET A 1 20.21 -12.33 -18.34
C MET A 1 20.18 -11.76 -16.92
N CYS A 2 19.29 -12.31 -16.09
CA CYS A 2 19.13 -12.04 -14.66
C CYS A 2 20.36 -12.57 -13.88
N THR A 3 20.90 -11.85 -12.89
CA THR A 3 22.10 -12.32 -12.15
C THR A 3 21.74 -13.50 -11.23
N ALA A 4 22.73 -14.27 -10.76
CA ALA A 4 22.49 -15.40 -9.86
C ALA A 4 21.69 -14.99 -8.60
N ARG A 5 21.97 -13.80 -8.06
CA ARG A 5 21.31 -13.22 -6.88
C ARG A 5 19.79 -13.07 -7.06
N GLU A 6 19.34 -12.41 -8.13
CA GLU A 6 17.90 -12.20 -8.32
C GLU A 6 17.17 -13.51 -8.59
N LYS A 7 17.80 -14.47 -9.27
CA LYS A 7 17.23 -15.81 -9.47
C LYS A 7 17.03 -16.55 -8.14
N GLU A 8 17.98 -16.45 -7.23
CA GLU A 8 17.87 -17.03 -5.88
C GLU A 8 16.74 -16.37 -5.09
N ALA A 9 16.65 -15.04 -5.11
CA ALA A 9 15.58 -14.29 -4.45
C ALA A 9 14.18 -14.70 -4.98
N ILE A 10 14.02 -14.79 -6.30
CA ILE A 10 12.76 -15.23 -6.94
C ILE A 10 12.43 -16.67 -6.53
N SER A 11 13.42 -17.57 -6.55
CA SER A 11 13.20 -18.97 -6.16
C SER A 11 12.78 -19.09 -4.70
N ALA A 12 13.44 -18.36 -3.80
CA ALA A 12 13.10 -18.35 -2.38
C ALA A 12 11.69 -17.79 -2.13
N TYR A 13 11.32 -16.72 -2.82
CA TYR A 13 9.99 -16.13 -2.76
C TYR A 13 8.91 -17.11 -3.20
N PHE A 14 9.04 -17.71 -4.39
CA PHE A 14 8.04 -18.67 -4.87
C PHE A 14 7.95 -19.94 -4.02
N LYS A 15 9.08 -20.48 -3.56
CA LYS A 15 9.06 -21.63 -2.63
C LYS A 15 8.30 -21.32 -1.35
N LEU A 16 8.41 -20.10 -0.82
CA LEU A 16 7.64 -19.71 0.36
C LEU A 16 6.14 -19.65 0.07
N LEU A 17 5.75 -19.06 -1.06
CA LEU A 17 4.34 -18.97 -1.46
C LEU A 17 3.72 -20.35 -1.71
N GLU A 18 4.43 -21.23 -2.40
CA GLU A 18 4.03 -22.62 -2.63
C GLU A 18 3.83 -23.37 -1.30
N LYS A 19 4.79 -23.24 -0.38
CA LYS A 19 4.68 -23.83 0.97
C LYS A 19 3.46 -23.31 1.74
N LYS A 20 3.06 -22.06 1.50
CA LYS A 20 1.86 -21.46 2.08
C LYS A 20 0.56 -21.89 1.36
N GLY A 21 0.64 -22.57 0.22
CA GLY A 21 -0.52 -23.05 -0.53
C GLY A 21 -1.01 -22.10 -1.63
N ALA A 22 -0.14 -21.22 -2.13
CA ALA A 22 -0.48 -20.36 -3.27
C ALA A 22 -0.85 -21.19 -4.52
N LYS A 23 -1.90 -20.76 -5.23
CA LYS A 23 -2.37 -21.44 -6.45
C LYS A 23 -1.47 -21.11 -7.64
N SER A 24 -1.32 -22.07 -8.57
CA SER A 24 -0.51 -21.92 -9.78
C SER A 24 -0.83 -20.68 -10.61
N GLY A 25 -2.13 -20.36 -10.79
CA GLY A 25 -2.54 -19.17 -11.53
C GLY A 25 -2.10 -17.85 -10.87
N MET A 26 -2.02 -17.80 -9.53
CA MET A 26 -1.49 -16.64 -8.82
C MET A 26 0.03 -16.55 -9.00
N LEU A 27 0.73 -17.66 -8.81
CA LEU A 27 2.18 -17.73 -9.00
C LEU A 27 2.58 -17.28 -10.41
N TYR A 28 1.82 -17.70 -11.42
CA TYR A 28 2.02 -17.30 -12.81
C TYR A 28 1.86 -15.78 -13.03
N LYS A 29 0.80 -15.15 -12.48
CA LYS A 29 0.64 -13.69 -12.60
C LYS A 29 1.81 -12.94 -11.94
N ARG A 30 2.27 -13.42 -10.79
CA ARG A 30 3.42 -12.84 -10.07
C ARG A 30 4.71 -13.02 -10.85
N SER A 31 4.91 -14.17 -11.50
CA SER A 31 6.11 -14.38 -12.33
C SER A 31 6.13 -13.44 -13.53
N LEU A 32 5.00 -13.24 -14.21
CA LEU A 32 4.91 -12.29 -15.32
C LEU A 32 5.27 -10.85 -14.92
N PHE A 33 4.87 -10.42 -13.72
CA PHE A 33 5.28 -9.13 -13.18
C PHE A 33 6.79 -9.11 -12.87
N LEU A 34 7.29 -10.12 -12.14
CA LEU A 34 8.70 -10.18 -11.76
C LEU A 34 9.64 -10.26 -12.97
N ASP A 35 9.25 -10.95 -14.05
CA ASP A 35 10.04 -11.02 -15.29
C ASP A 35 10.27 -9.63 -15.92
N GLN A 36 9.31 -8.71 -15.76
CA GLN A 36 9.43 -7.33 -16.23
C GLN A 36 10.14 -6.42 -15.20
N PHE A 37 9.94 -6.69 -13.92
CA PHE A 37 10.46 -5.85 -12.83
C PHE A 37 11.95 -6.08 -12.55
N ILE A 38 12.40 -7.33 -12.56
CA ILE A 38 13.77 -7.74 -12.21
C ILE A 38 14.85 -7.11 -13.10
N PRO A 39 14.67 -6.93 -14.43
CA PRO A 39 15.61 -6.18 -15.25
C PRO A 39 15.91 -4.77 -14.73
N LEU A 40 14.97 -4.12 -14.03
CA LEU A 40 15.15 -2.78 -13.46
C LEU A 40 15.99 -2.79 -12.17
N LEU A 41 15.99 -3.91 -11.45
CA LEU A 41 16.80 -4.11 -10.23
C LEU A 41 18.21 -4.61 -10.52
N LYS A 42 18.46 -5.07 -11.75
CA LYS A 42 19.75 -5.61 -12.14
C LYS A 42 20.85 -4.58 -11.93
N ASN A 43 21.92 -4.99 -11.25
CA ASN A 43 23.08 -4.16 -10.92
C ASN A 43 22.76 -2.95 -10.02
N GLN A 44 21.56 -2.87 -9.45
CA GLN A 44 21.24 -1.84 -8.46
C GLN A 44 21.82 -2.23 -7.10
N PRO A 45 22.24 -1.24 -6.29
CA PRO A 45 22.62 -1.47 -4.90
C PRO A 45 21.41 -1.98 -4.11
N LEU A 46 21.65 -2.79 -3.08
CA LEU A 46 20.61 -3.32 -2.20
C LEU A 46 20.15 -2.23 -1.23
N GLU A 47 19.44 -1.25 -1.78
CA GLU A 47 18.95 -0.09 -1.06
C GLU A 47 17.47 0.10 -1.37
N ARG A 48 16.73 0.57 -0.36
CA ARG A 48 15.31 0.94 -0.52
C ARG A 48 15.12 1.94 -1.66
N SER A 49 16.00 2.94 -1.75
CA SER A 49 15.94 4.00 -2.76
C SER A 49 15.99 3.45 -4.20
N SER A 50 16.85 2.46 -4.46
CA SER A 50 16.96 1.81 -5.76
C SER A 50 15.75 0.95 -6.08
N TYR A 51 15.19 0.25 -5.09
CA TYR A 51 14.00 -0.56 -5.27
C TYR A 51 12.75 0.30 -5.55
N SER A 52 12.59 1.39 -4.79
CA SER A 52 11.57 2.43 -5.00
C SER A 52 11.60 2.98 -6.42
N LYS A 53 12.76 3.44 -6.89
CA LYS A 53 12.92 3.93 -8.27
C LYS A 53 12.56 2.90 -9.34
N ALA A 54 12.84 1.62 -9.10
CA ALA A 54 12.44 0.56 -10.01
C ALA A 54 10.92 0.37 -10.05
N ILE A 55 10.24 0.49 -8.90
CA ILE A 55 8.78 0.44 -8.81
C ILE A 55 8.16 1.62 -9.54
N GLU A 56 8.61 2.84 -9.26
CA GLU A 56 8.14 4.06 -9.94
C GLU A 56 8.25 3.93 -11.47
N ARG A 57 9.29 3.25 -11.96
CA ARG A 57 9.50 3.00 -13.39
C ARG A 57 8.58 1.92 -13.94
N ILE A 58 8.51 0.74 -13.31
CA ILE A 58 7.69 -0.35 -13.86
C ILE A 58 6.21 0.01 -13.84
N ILE A 59 5.77 0.71 -12.80
CA ILE A 59 4.34 0.91 -12.56
C ILE A 59 3.67 1.80 -13.61
N LYS A 60 4.45 2.69 -14.23
CA LYS A 60 4.02 3.50 -15.38
C LYS A 60 3.72 2.66 -16.63
N THR A 61 4.15 1.40 -16.66
CA THR A 61 3.93 0.47 -17.78
C THR A 61 2.84 -0.56 -17.49
N ILE A 62 2.38 -0.65 -16.24
CA ILE A 62 1.40 -1.64 -15.79
C ILE A 62 -0.03 -1.05 -15.93
N PRO A 63 -0.98 -1.80 -16.49
CA PRO A 63 -2.38 -1.42 -16.51
C PRO A 63 -2.95 -1.18 -15.10
N ALA A 64 -3.81 -0.16 -14.97
CA ALA A 64 -4.33 0.28 -13.67
C ALA A 64 -5.16 -0.80 -12.94
N ASP A 65 -5.83 -1.69 -13.66
CA ASP A 65 -6.67 -2.77 -13.13
C ASP A 65 -5.87 -3.88 -12.43
N ILE A 66 -4.59 -4.05 -12.78
CA ILE A 66 -3.68 -5.01 -12.13
C ILE A 66 -2.60 -4.33 -11.28
N TRP A 67 -2.74 -3.01 -11.06
CA TRP A 67 -1.76 -2.20 -10.35
C TRP A 67 -1.59 -2.72 -8.91
N HIS A 68 -2.69 -2.92 -8.17
CA HIS A 68 -2.65 -3.42 -6.79
C HIS A 68 -1.90 -4.76 -6.67
N ASP A 69 -2.27 -5.75 -7.49
CA ASP A 69 -1.64 -7.07 -7.49
C ASP A 69 -0.13 -6.99 -7.77
N SER A 70 0.27 -6.10 -8.69
CA SER A 70 1.67 -5.87 -9.07
C SER A 70 2.46 -5.22 -7.93
N LEU A 71 1.92 -4.17 -7.30
CA LEU A 71 2.55 -3.52 -6.14
C LEU A 71 2.61 -4.46 -4.94
N ASN A 72 1.57 -5.25 -4.70
CA ASN A 72 1.60 -6.23 -3.63
C ASN A 72 2.71 -7.27 -3.88
N THR A 73 2.84 -7.77 -5.11
CA THR A 73 3.94 -8.66 -5.48
C THR A 73 5.31 -8.03 -5.23
N ALA A 74 5.50 -6.75 -5.59
CA ALA A 74 6.73 -6.03 -5.33
C ALA A 74 7.01 -5.89 -3.81
N ARG A 75 6.01 -5.54 -3.00
CA ARG A 75 6.16 -5.45 -1.53
C ARG A 75 6.57 -6.77 -0.90
N GLU A 76 5.90 -7.85 -1.28
CA GLU A 76 6.21 -9.18 -0.76
C GLU A 76 7.60 -9.67 -1.21
N PHE A 77 8.04 -9.26 -2.41
CA PHE A 77 9.34 -9.64 -2.96
C PHE A 77 10.51 -8.85 -2.37
N TYR A 78 10.29 -7.62 -1.90
CA TYR A 78 11.35 -6.72 -1.41
C TYR A 78 12.30 -7.35 -0.38
N PRO A 79 11.82 -8.01 0.70
CA PRO A 79 12.71 -8.64 1.70
C PRO A 79 13.62 -9.74 1.11
N PHE A 80 13.16 -10.44 0.06
CA PHE A 80 13.98 -11.47 -0.61
C PHE A 80 15.08 -10.83 -1.44
N TRP A 81 14.77 -9.77 -2.16
CA TRP A 81 15.77 -9.03 -2.93
C TRP A 81 16.83 -8.39 -2.02
N MET A 82 16.41 -7.82 -0.89
CA MET A 82 17.30 -7.28 0.15
C MET A 82 18.08 -8.34 0.94
N GLN A 83 17.77 -9.62 0.75
CA GLN A 83 18.32 -10.74 1.55
C GLN A 83 18.06 -10.60 3.06
N ASP A 84 16.95 -9.93 3.44
CA ASP A 84 16.59 -9.68 4.83
C ASP A 84 15.70 -10.80 5.38
N ILE A 85 16.36 -11.84 5.90
CA ILE A 85 15.70 -13.02 6.47
C ILE A 85 14.83 -12.65 7.69
N LYS A 86 15.22 -11.63 8.47
CA LYS A 86 14.46 -11.19 9.64
C LYS A 86 13.12 -10.59 9.20
N SER A 87 13.15 -9.73 8.17
CA SER A 87 11.95 -9.16 7.57
C SER A 87 11.08 -10.24 6.92
N ILE A 88 11.65 -11.22 6.21
CA ILE A 88 10.87 -12.36 5.66
C ILE A 88 10.13 -13.11 6.79
N ALA A 89 10.81 -13.40 7.90
CA ALA A 89 10.22 -14.11 9.02
C ALA A 89 9.14 -13.29 9.75
N ALA A 90 9.39 -12.01 10.00
CA ALA A 90 8.41 -11.10 10.59
C ALA A 90 7.15 -10.99 9.71
N PHE A 91 7.35 -10.74 8.42
CA PHE A 91 6.28 -10.59 7.43
C PHE A 91 5.47 -11.89 7.27
N SER A 92 6.13 -13.05 7.29
CA SER A 92 5.45 -14.35 7.25
C SER A 92 4.56 -14.62 8.48
N ARG A 93 4.99 -14.20 9.68
CA ARG A 93 4.23 -14.39 10.93
C ARG A 93 2.96 -13.53 10.98
N GLN A 94 2.99 -12.36 10.37
CA GLN A 94 1.86 -11.42 10.33
C GLN A 94 0.89 -11.69 9.17
N GLY A 95 1.06 -12.80 8.44
CA GLY A 95 0.22 -13.09 7.26
C GLY A 95 0.49 -12.14 6.08
N GLY A 96 1.68 -11.53 6.00
CA GLY A 96 2.03 -10.55 4.98
C GLY A 96 2.12 -11.10 3.55
N PHE A 97 2.24 -12.42 3.40
CA PHE A 97 2.21 -13.10 2.10
C PHE A 97 0.77 -13.50 1.75
N ASP A 98 0.17 -12.75 0.83
CA ASP A 98 -1.20 -12.99 0.46
C ASP A 98 -1.31 -14.13 -0.54
N ILE A 99 -1.85 -15.27 -0.09
CA ILE A 99 -2.12 -16.45 -0.92
C ILE A 99 -3.61 -16.54 -1.32
N GLN A 100 -4.45 -15.67 -0.77
CA GLN A 100 -5.88 -15.62 -1.04
C GLN A 100 -6.25 -14.24 -1.54
N PRO A 101 -6.41 -14.06 -2.87
CA PRO A 101 -6.59 -12.73 -3.43
C PRO A 101 -7.84 -12.10 -2.83
N LEU A 102 -7.67 -10.88 -2.31
CA LEU A 102 -8.80 -10.08 -1.85
C LEU A 102 -9.72 -9.81 -3.05
N LYS A 103 -10.97 -10.23 -2.95
CA LYS A 103 -11.97 -10.01 -4.01
C LYS A 103 -12.59 -8.63 -3.99
N TRP A 104 -12.51 -7.94 -2.86
CA TRP A 104 -13.05 -6.60 -2.71
C TRP A 104 -12.14 -5.57 -3.37
N GLN A 105 -12.75 -4.64 -4.09
CA GLN A 105 -12.11 -3.42 -4.57
C GLN A 105 -13.09 -2.27 -4.41
N PRO A 106 -12.60 -1.03 -4.22
CA PRO A 106 -13.43 0.16 -4.29
C PRO A 106 -14.18 0.24 -5.62
N GLN A 107 -15.33 0.92 -5.61
CA GLN A 107 -16.09 1.14 -6.83
C GLN A 107 -15.31 2.02 -7.81
N PRO A 108 -15.29 1.67 -9.12
CA PRO A 108 -14.65 2.49 -10.14
C PRO A 108 -15.17 3.93 -10.11
N THR A 109 -14.27 4.91 -10.11
CA THR A 109 -14.62 6.32 -9.97
C THR A 109 -13.55 7.24 -10.56
N SER A 110 -13.71 8.56 -10.37
CA SER A 110 -12.71 9.56 -10.70
C SER A 110 -12.42 10.48 -9.51
N LEU A 111 -11.25 11.12 -9.52
CA LEU A 111 -10.88 12.10 -8.49
C LEU A 111 -11.89 13.25 -8.39
N LYS A 112 -12.50 13.66 -9.51
CA LYS A 112 -13.54 14.70 -9.52
C LYS A 112 -14.77 14.25 -8.75
N VAL A 113 -15.27 13.04 -9.02
CA VAL A 113 -16.44 12.49 -8.34
C VAL A 113 -16.19 12.37 -6.83
N LEU A 114 -15.01 11.90 -6.43
CA LEU A 114 -14.64 11.81 -5.00
C LEU A 114 -14.56 13.19 -4.34
N THR A 115 -13.92 14.15 -4.99
CA THR A 115 -13.80 15.53 -4.48
C THR A 115 -15.18 16.20 -4.37
N ASP A 116 -16.06 16.01 -5.35
CA ASP A 116 -17.43 16.56 -5.29
C ASP A 116 -18.25 15.91 -4.18
N ALA A 117 -18.08 14.60 -3.95
CA ALA A 117 -18.74 13.89 -2.87
C ALA A 117 -18.32 14.38 -1.47
N LEU A 118 -17.11 14.94 -1.30
CA LEU A 118 -16.67 15.49 -0.01
C LEU A 118 -17.58 16.60 0.53
N LYS A 119 -18.28 17.33 -0.35
CA LYS A 119 -19.18 18.44 0.03
C LYS A 119 -20.40 17.96 0.82
N THR A 120 -20.83 16.72 0.58
CA THR A 120 -22.06 16.14 1.16
C THR A 120 -21.79 14.83 1.90
N ALA A 121 -20.55 14.36 1.91
CA ALA A 121 -20.14 13.13 2.57
C ALA A 121 -20.49 13.19 4.07
N LYS A 122 -21.17 12.14 4.53
CA LYS A 122 -21.35 11.86 5.96
C LYS A 122 -20.40 10.73 6.32
N PHE A 123 -19.60 10.98 7.34
CA PHE A 123 -18.72 10.00 7.96
C PHE A 123 -19.39 9.47 9.22
N ASP A 124 -19.27 8.18 9.48
CA ASP A 124 -19.80 7.60 10.70
C ASP A 124 -19.00 8.03 11.95
N ALA A 125 -19.40 7.53 13.13
CA ALA A 125 -18.75 7.90 14.39
C ALA A 125 -17.27 7.48 14.44
N THR A 126 -16.94 6.32 13.89
CA THR A 126 -15.58 5.76 13.87
C THR A 126 -14.69 6.54 12.92
N GLU A 127 -15.17 6.77 11.68
CA GLU A 127 -14.49 7.59 10.68
C GLU A 127 -14.26 9.02 11.18
N SER A 128 -15.28 9.62 11.81
CA SER A 128 -15.20 10.96 12.38
C SER A 128 -14.17 11.04 13.51
N ARG A 129 -14.04 9.98 14.33
CA ARG A 129 -13.02 9.88 15.38
C ARG A 129 -11.62 9.83 14.78
N HIS A 130 -11.38 8.99 13.77
CA HIS A 130 -10.08 8.89 13.10
C HIS A 130 -9.67 10.22 12.46
N LEU A 131 -10.60 10.89 11.78
CA LEU A 131 -10.37 12.22 11.19
C LEU A 131 -10.07 13.27 12.26
N SER A 132 -10.75 13.22 13.41
CA SER A 132 -10.53 14.16 14.51
C SER A 132 -9.17 13.96 15.18
N ALA A 133 -8.76 12.71 15.41
CA ALA A 133 -7.44 12.40 15.95
C ALA A 133 -6.32 12.87 15.02
N TYR A 134 -6.46 12.60 13.71
CA TYR A 134 -5.51 13.07 12.72
C TYR A 134 -5.46 14.60 12.62
N LYS A 135 -6.63 15.26 12.64
CA LYS A 135 -6.73 16.72 12.67
C LYS A 135 -5.97 17.31 13.87
N GLN A 136 -6.18 16.75 15.06
CA GLN A 136 -5.51 17.23 16.27
C GLN A 136 -3.99 17.07 16.15
N ALA A 137 -3.52 15.91 15.70
CA ALA A 137 -2.09 15.69 15.51
C ALA A 137 -1.44 16.63 14.47
N LEU A 138 -2.18 17.05 13.44
CA LEU A 138 -1.72 18.07 12.50
C LEU A 138 -1.65 19.46 13.16
N MET A 139 -2.64 19.82 13.97
CA MET A 139 -2.66 21.08 14.71
C MET A 139 -1.53 21.17 15.73
N ASP A 140 -1.25 20.09 16.45
CA ASP A 140 -0.15 20.01 17.42
C ASP A 140 1.22 20.19 16.76
N LYS A 141 1.33 19.83 15.47
CA LYS A 141 2.51 20.07 14.63
C LYS A 141 2.55 21.47 13.99
N GLY A 142 1.62 22.35 14.34
CA GLY A 142 1.57 23.72 13.85
C GLY A 142 1.03 23.87 12.43
N ALA A 143 0.19 22.94 11.96
CA ALA A 143 -0.45 23.05 10.64
C ALA A 143 -1.30 24.31 10.52
N ASN A 144 -1.13 25.06 9.43
CA ASN A 144 -2.05 26.13 9.07
C ASN A 144 -3.35 25.57 8.47
N GLN A 145 -4.37 26.42 8.33
CA GLN A 145 -5.70 26.02 7.87
C GLN A 145 -5.67 25.35 6.48
N GLN A 146 -4.90 25.91 5.54
CA GLN A 146 -4.80 25.37 4.19
C GLN A 146 -4.19 23.96 4.16
N LEU A 147 -3.11 23.75 4.93
CA LEU A 147 -2.47 22.44 5.04
C LEU A 147 -3.40 21.43 5.72
N LEU A 148 -4.09 21.86 6.78
CA LEU A 148 -5.08 21.04 7.49
C LEU A 148 -6.19 20.56 6.55
N ASP A 149 -6.82 21.49 5.81
CA ASP A 149 -7.91 21.18 4.89
C ASP A 149 -7.47 20.27 3.75
N ASN A 150 -6.29 20.54 3.17
CA ASN A 150 -5.74 19.70 2.10
C ASN A 150 -5.49 18.26 2.59
N ARG A 151 -4.85 18.08 3.74
CA ARG A 151 -4.55 16.75 4.29
C ARG A 151 -5.82 16.00 4.71
N LEU A 152 -6.77 16.69 5.34
CA LEU A 152 -8.05 16.08 5.72
C LEU A 152 -8.88 15.68 4.51
N ASN A 153 -8.88 16.47 3.43
CA ASN A 153 -9.59 16.12 2.20
C ASN A 153 -9.02 14.84 1.54
N LEU A 154 -7.69 14.69 1.52
CA LEU A 154 -7.04 13.48 1.02
C LEU A 154 -7.36 12.24 1.88
N ALA A 155 -7.36 12.37 3.21
CA ALA A 155 -7.79 11.28 4.10
C ALA A 155 -9.26 10.91 3.89
N LYS A 156 -10.14 11.89 3.75
CA LYS A 156 -11.57 11.68 3.45
C LYS A 156 -11.80 11.01 2.10
N ILE A 157 -11.02 11.35 1.06
CA ILE A 157 -11.07 10.66 -0.25
C ILE A 157 -10.79 9.17 -0.07
N LEU A 158 -9.80 8.81 0.75
CA LEU A 158 -9.52 7.40 1.03
C LEU A 158 -10.67 6.74 1.80
N LEU A 159 -11.26 7.41 2.81
CA LEU A 159 -12.42 6.87 3.53
C LEU A 159 -13.61 6.62 2.61
N LEU A 160 -13.88 7.51 1.65
CA LEU A 160 -14.90 7.28 0.62
C LEU A 160 -14.62 6.03 -0.23
N GLN A 161 -13.35 5.72 -0.47
CA GLN A 161 -12.93 4.51 -1.20
C GLN A 161 -12.98 3.24 -0.34
N LEU A 162 -12.87 3.38 0.98
CA LEU A 162 -13.02 2.29 1.94
C LEU A 162 -14.48 1.92 2.22
N LYS A 163 -15.43 2.79 1.84
CA LYS A 163 -16.85 2.57 2.10
C LYS A 163 -17.34 1.24 1.52
N GLY A 164 -17.97 0.43 2.38
CA GLY A 164 -18.45 -0.90 2.00
C GLY A 164 -17.36 -1.97 1.93
N SER A 165 -16.21 -1.74 2.56
CA SER A 165 -15.23 -2.78 2.83
C SER A 165 -15.85 -3.91 3.68
N PRO A 166 -15.39 -5.16 3.52
CA PRO A 166 -15.87 -6.28 4.32
C PRO A 166 -15.26 -6.30 5.72
N THR A 167 -14.12 -5.65 5.93
CA THR A 167 -13.32 -5.65 7.15
C THR A 167 -12.50 -4.37 7.24
N ASP A 168 -12.04 -4.03 8.43
CA ASP A 168 -11.09 -2.93 8.66
C ASP A 168 -9.71 -3.51 8.96
N ASP A 169 -9.02 -3.98 7.91
CA ASP A 169 -7.66 -4.51 8.02
C ASP A 169 -6.66 -3.79 7.09
N ALA A 170 -5.38 -4.03 7.35
CA ALA A 170 -4.27 -3.43 6.60
C ALA A 170 -4.28 -3.74 5.09
N ARG A 171 -4.92 -4.83 4.66
CA ARG A 171 -4.99 -5.23 3.24
C ARG A 171 -6.06 -4.42 2.52
N ILE A 172 -7.24 -4.28 3.13
CA ILE A 172 -8.31 -3.40 2.64
C ILE A 172 -7.80 -1.97 2.45
N TYR A 173 -7.09 -1.44 3.46
CA TYR A 173 -6.49 -0.11 3.38
C TYR A 173 -5.54 0.03 2.19
N ARG A 174 -4.64 -0.94 2.02
CA ARG A 174 -3.69 -0.97 0.90
C ARG A 174 -4.37 -1.02 -0.46
N VAL A 175 -5.43 -1.83 -0.60
CA VAL A 175 -6.20 -1.91 -1.85
C VAL A 175 -6.84 -0.57 -2.17
N ALA A 176 -7.46 0.08 -1.18
CA ALA A 176 -8.07 1.39 -1.37
C ALA A 176 -7.01 2.43 -1.80
N VAL A 177 -5.84 2.45 -1.15
CA VAL A 177 -4.72 3.33 -1.53
C VAL A 177 -4.28 3.08 -2.97
N ASP A 178 -3.98 1.82 -3.32
CA ASP A 178 -3.45 1.44 -4.63
C ASP A 178 -4.42 1.73 -5.77
N VAL A 179 -5.73 1.60 -5.53
CA VAL A 179 -6.79 1.93 -6.51
C VAL A 179 -7.03 3.45 -6.60
N THR A 180 -6.83 4.19 -5.52
CA THR A 180 -7.03 5.65 -5.51
C THR A 180 -5.85 6.41 -6.13
N LEU A 181 -4.63 5.91 -5.94
CA LEU A 181 -3.40 6.53 -6.45
C LEU A 181 -3.44 6.87 -7.95
N PRO A 182 -3.87 5.97 -8.87
CA PRO A 182 -4.05 6.27 -10.30
C PRO A 182 -4.95 7.46 -10.61
N LEU A 183 -5.87 7.83 -9.71
CA LEU A 183 -6.82 8.91 -9.94
C LEU A 183 -6.13 10.29 -9.93
N PHE A 184 -4.95 10.38 -9.32
CA PHE A 184 -4.10 11.58 -9.33
C PHE A 184 -3.22 11.57 -10.58
N LYS A 185 -3.40 12.55 -11.46
CA LYS A 185 -2.62 12.64 -12.72
C LYS A 185 -1.25 13.30 -12.56
N ILE A 186 -1.10 14.12 -11.52
CA ILE A 186 0.10 14.92 -11.24
C ILE A 186 0.93 14.15 -10.20
N ASP A 187 2.22 13.92 -10.47
CA ASP A 187 3.08 13.08 -9.63
C ASP A 187 3.29 13.70 -8.23
N GLU A 188 3.38 15.02 -8.13
CA GLU A 188 3.45 15.73 -6.85
C GLU A 188 2.20 15.47 -5.98
N ASN A 189 1.02 15.38 -6.60
CA ASN A 189 -0.22 15.08 -5.89
C ASN A 189 -0.31 13.61 -5.46
N LYS A 190 0.26 12.68 -6.24
CA LYS A 190 0.39 11.28 -5.83
C LYS A 190 1.27 11.16 -4.59
N GLN A 191 2.42 11.84 -4.60
CA GLN A 191 3.36 11.82 -3.47
C GLN A 191 2.74 12.45 -2.22
N LEU A 192 2.03 13.57 -2.37
CA LEU A 192 1.28 14.17 -1.27
C LEU A 192 0.18 13.23 -0.75
N PHE A 193 -0.55 12.55 -1.62
CA PHE A 193 -1.56 11.58 -1.23
C PHE A 193 -0.93 10.42 -0.44
N LEU A 194 0.15 9.81 -0.94
CA LEU A 194 0.88 8.72 -0.27
C LEU A 194 1.40 9.14 1.10
N LEU A 195 1.98 10.34 1.20
CA LEU A 195 2.42 10.90 2.47
C LEU A 195 1.27 10.97 3.48
N VAL A 196 0.15 11.56 3.06
CA VAL A 196 -1.02 11.75 3.91
C VAL A 196 -1.65 10.44 4.34
N ILE A 197 -1.82 9.47 3.45
CA ILE A 197 -2.44 8.18 3.80
C ILE A 197 -1.54 7.33 4.69
N ARG A 198 -0.21 7.50 4.60
CA ARG A 198 0.74 6.83 5.50
C ARG A 198 0.63 7.41 6.91
N GLU A 199 0.61 8.73 7.02
CA GLU A 199 0.40 9.40 8.30
C GLU A 199 -0.99 9.10 8.89
N PHE A 200 -2.03 9.06 8.06
CA PHE A 200 -3.40 8.82 8.51
C PHE A 200 -3.62 7.39 8.98
N TYR A 201 -2.91 6.42 8.42
CA TYR A 201 -3.10 5.00 8.70
C TYR A 201 -3.02 4.64 10.19
N GLN A 202 -2.11 5.27 10.95
CA GLN A 202 -1.98 5.02 12.39
C GLN A 202 -3.28 5.34 13.14
N TYR A 203 -4.00 6.39 12.75
CA TYR A 203 -5.28 6.75 13.35
C TYR A 203 -6.43 5.89 12.85
N TRP A 204 -6.29 5.26 11.70
CA TRP A 204 -7.31 4.39 11.12
C TRP A 204 -7.26 2.97 11.70
N ILE A 205 -6.06 2.43 11.94
CA ILE A 205 -5.89 1.09 12.51
C ILE A 205 -6.05 1.04 14.04
N ASP A 206 -5.82 2.16 14.72
CA ASP A 206 -6.08 2.33 16.16
C ASP A 206 -7.59 2.37 16.43
N ASN A 207 -8.20 1.19 16.35
CA ASN A 207 -9.52 0.95 16.89
C ASN A 207 -9.38 0.76 18.41
N PRO A 208 -9.95 1.62 19.27
CA PRO A 208 -9.80 1.55 20.73
C PRO A 208 -10.45 0.32 21.36
N ASP A 209 -11.14 -0.52 20.58
CA ASP A 209 -11.59 -1.85 21.01
C ASP A 209 -10.49 -2.92 20.95
N ASN A 210 -9.34 -2.62 20.33
CA ASN A 210 -8.16 -3.47 20.35
C ASN A 210 -7.03 -2.79 21.14
N ASN A 211 -6.89 -3.19 22.40
CA ASN A 211 -5.71 -2.94 23.23
C ASN A 211 -4.45 -3.54 22.56
N LEU A 212 -3.88 -2.83 21.59
CA LEU A 212 -2.52 -3.05 21.11
C LEU A 212 -1.75 -1.78 21.41
N GLY A 213 -0.92 -1.88 22.44
CA GLY A 213 -0.13 -0.80 22.98
C GLY A 213 0.69 -0.07 21.92
N SER A 214 0.86 1.20 22.21
CA SER A 214 1.60 2.26 21.54
C SER A 214 3.11 2.00 21.33
N ASP A 215 3.53 0.78 20.98
CA ASP A 215 4.96 0.46 20.83
C ASP A 215 5.29 -0.53 19.71
N GLN A 216 4.37 -0.74 18.75
CA GLN A 216 4.72 -1.39 17.49
C GLN A 216 4.23 -0.53 16.34
N GLY A 217 5.07 0.43 15.96
CA GLY A 217 4.95 1.08 14.67
C GLY A 217 4.87 0.01 13.59
N ILE A 218 3.66 -0.21 13.09
CA ILE A 218 3.45 -0.97 11.86
C ILE A 218 4.11 -0.09 10.79
N GLU A 219 5.38 -0.37 10.49
CA GLU A 219 5.96 0.03 9.21
C GLU A 219 5.17 -0.73 8.15
N VAL A 220 4.03 -0.15 7.75
CA VAL A 220 3.50 -0.44 6.44
C VAL A 220 4.55 0.12 5.50
N THR A 221 5.33 -0.79 4.92
CA THR A 221 6.25 -0.48 3.83
C THR A 221 5.40 -0.10 2.61
N PHE A 222 4.88 1.11 2.63
CA PHE A 222 4.58 1.84 1.42
C PHE A 222 5.93 2.00 0.73
N ILE A 223 6.13 1.23 -0.33
CA ILE A 223 7.26 1.45 -1.20
C ILE A 223 6.89 2.70 -1.98
N ASP A 224 7.65 3.76 -1.70
CA ASP A 224 7.57 5.04 -2.40
C ASP A 224 8.01 4.84 -3.86
#